data_AF-A0A7W1UNS4-F1
#
_entry.id   AF-A0A7W1UNS4-F1
#
_cell.length_a   1.000
_cell.length_b   1.000
_cell.length_c   1.000
_cell.angle_alpha   90.00
_cell.angle_beta   90.00
_cell.angle_gamma   90.00
#
_symmetry.space_group_name_H-M   'P 1'
#
loop_
_entity.id
_entity.type
_entity.pdbx_description
1 polymer ?
#
loop_
_entity_poly.entity_id
_entity_poly.type
_entity_poly.pdbx_seq_one_letter_code
_entity_poly.pdbx_strand_id
1 'polypeptide(L)' 'MINRIAAITNKENERSINLLKKLGLSFEKMVLIPGETKEIMLFGKEL' A
#
# COMPACT_ATOMS: atom_id res chain seq x y z
N MET A 1 -4.43 3.59 -21.05
CA MET A 1 -4.96 2.37 -20.38
C MET A 1 -4.31 2.28 -19.02
N ILE A 2 -5.06 2.03 -17.96
CA ILE A 2 -4.53 1.87 -16.61
C ILE A 2 -4.41 0.37 -16.38
N ASN A 3 -3.19 -0.11 -16.13
CA ASN A 3 -2.92 -1.55 -15.98
C ASN A 3 -2.71 -1.96 -14.52
N ARG A 4 -2.54 -0.97 -13.62
CA ARG A 4 -2.19 -1.22 -12.22
C ARG A 4 -2.71 -0.10 -11.32
N ILE A 5 -3.12 -0.50 -10.12
CA ILE A 5 -3.41 0.39 -9.00
C ILE A 5 -2.42 0.06 -7.87
N ALA A 6 -1.79 1.10 -7.31
CA ALA A 6 -0.95 1.01 -6.12
C ALA A 6 -1.51 1.89 -5.01
N ALA A 7 -1.29 1.49 -3.76
CA ALA A 7 -1.69 2.25 -2.58
C ALA A 7 -0.61 2.18 -1.50
N ILE A 8 -0.52 3.25 -0.70
CA ILE A 8 0.39 3.32 0.43
C ILE A 8 -0.38 3.58 1.73
N THR A 9 0.09 3.03 2.83
CA THR A 9 -0.46 3.30 4.17
C THR A 9 0.60 3.11 5.26
N ASN A 10 0.48 3.84 6.37
CA ASN A 10 1.28 3.59 7.57
C ASN A 10 0.97 2.18 8.13
N LYS A 11 1.99 1.54 8.71
CA LYS A 11 1.87 0.18 9.27
C LYS A 11 0.92 0.09 10.46
N GLU A 12 0.71 1.20 11.17
CA GLU A 12 -0.21 1.29 12.30
C GLU A 12 -1.67 1.52 11.86
N ASN A 13 -1.93 1.77 10.58
CA ASN A 13 -3.27 2.07 10.07
C ASN A 13 -4.03 0.80 9.69
N GLU A 14 -4.37 0.00 10.69
CA GLU A 14 -5.06 -1.30 10.54
C GLU A 14 -6.37 -1.18 9.74
N ARG A 15 -7.12 -0.08 9.94
CA ARG A 15 -8.38 0.17 9.22
C ARG A 15 -8.16 0.27 7.72
N SER A 16 -7.14 1.02 7.29
CA SER A 16 -6.82 1.19 5.88
C SER A 16 -6.23 -0.09 5.29
N ILE A 17 -5.37 -0.78 6.03
CA ILE A 17 -4.82 -2.09 5.63
C ILE A 17 -5.95 -3.08 5.33
N ASN A 18 -6.95 -3.16 6.22
CA ASN A 18 -8.09 -4.05 6.02
C ASN A 18 -8.98 -3.63 4.83
N LEU A 19 -9.14 -2.33 4.58
CA LEU A 19 -9.85 -1.84 3.41
C LEU A 19 -9.12 -2.21 2.12
N LEU A 20 -7.81 -1.98 2.04
CA LEU A 20 -7.00 -2.29 0.86
C LEU A 20 -7.07 -3.78 0.50
N LYS A 21 -7.00 -4.66 1.51
CA LYS A 21 -7.22 -6.11 1.33
C LYS A 21 -8.60 -6.42 0.77
N LYS A 22 -9.67 -5.79 1.29
CA LYS A 22 -11.05 -5.98 0.80
C LYS A 22 -11.25 -5.51 -0.64
N LEU A 23 -10.49 -4.50 -1.08
CA LEU A 23 -10.49 -4.01 -2.46
C LEU A 23 -9.69 -4.90 -3.44
N GLY A 24 -9.04 -5.94 -2.90
CA GLY A 24 -8.25 -6.91 -3.66
C GLY A 24 -6.81 -6.46 -3.93
N LEU A 25 -6.29 -5.49 -3.18
CA LEU A 25 -4.86 -5.17 -3.22
C LEU A 25 -4.10 -6.06 -2.24
N SER A 26 -2.90 -6.47 -2.65
CA SER A 26 -2.00 -7.29 -1.85
C SER A 26 -0.82 -6.46 -1.35
N PHE A 27 -0.35 -6.76 -0.14
CA PHE A 27 0.89 -6.18 0.37
C PHE A 27 2.06 -6.64 -0.50
N GLU A 28 2.90 -5.72 -0.92
CA GLU A 28 4.08 -6.01 -1.72
C GLU A 28 5.36 -5.91 -0.90
N LYS A 29 5.58 -4.76 -0.25
CA LYS A 29 6.78 -4.48 0.54
C LYS A 29 6.63 -3.24 1.40
N MET A 30 7.56 -3.06 2.34
CA MET A 30 7.81 -1.78 2.97
C MET A 30 8.60 -0.88 2.01
N VAL A 31 8.33 0.42 2.01
CA VAL A 31 9.09 1.42 1.25
C VAL A 31 9.40 2.62 2.11
N LEU A 32 10.60 3.18 1.96
CA LEU A 32 10.98 4.46 2.53
C LEU A 32 10.75 5.56 1.48
N ILE A 33 9.92 6.54 1.80
CA ILE A 33 9.69 7.69 0.92
C ILE A 33 10.90 8.64 1.05
N PRO A 34 11.39 9.26 -0.05
CA PRO A 34 12.44 10.27 0.04
C PRO A 34 12.07 11.40 1.01
N GLY A 35 12.95 11.65 1.98
CA GLY A 35 12.74 12.66 3.03
C GLY A 35 12.00 12.17 4.27
N GLU A 36 11.49 10.93 4.27
CA GLU A 36 10.91 10.30 5.45
C GLU A 36 11.92 9.45 6.21
N THR A 37 11.66 9.24 7.51
CA THR A 37 12.47 8.39 8.40
C THR A 37 11.82 7.04 8.70
N LYS A 38 10.54 6.90 8.38
CA LYS A 38 9.74 5.72 8.68
C LYS A 38 9.30 5.04 7.40
N GLU A 39 9.37 3.72 7.39
CA GLU A 39 8.85 2.93 6.30
C GLU A 39 7.31 2.88 6.32
N ILE A 40 6.72 2.88 5.14
CA ILE A 40 5.29 2.72 4.88
C ILE A 40 5.02 1.42 4.12
N MET A 41 3.81 0.90 4.23
CA MET A 41 3.39 -0.30 3.49
C MET A 41 2.97 0.06 2.08
N LEU A 42 3.49 -0.66 1.08
CA LEU A 42 3.05 -0.61 -0.31
C LEU A 42 2.11 -1.79 -0.61
N PHE A 43 0.98 -1.48 -1.23
CA PHE A 43 0.01 -2.43 -1.76
C PHE A 43 -0.16 -2.25 -3.26
N GLY A 44 -0.49 -3.32 -3.98
CA GLY A 44 -0.78 -3.23 -5.41
C GLY A 44 -1.79 -4.26 -5.90
N LYS A 45 -2.34 -3.96 -7.08
CA LYS A 45 -3.28 -4.77 -7.85
C LYS A 45 -3.12 -4.47 -9.34
N GLU A 46 -2.90 -5.51 -10.14
CA GLU A 46 -3.00 -5.43 -11.60
C GLU A 46 -4.50 -5.43 -12.01
N LEU A 47 -4.83 -4.69 -13.07
CA LEU A 47 -6.19 -4.53 -13.60
C LEU A 47 -6.47 -5.43 -14.81
#